data_AF-A0A268EGZ3-F1
#
_entry.id   AF-A0A268EGZ3-F1
#
_cell.length_a   1.000
_cell.length_b   1.000
_cell.length_c   1.000
_cell.angle_alpha   90.00
_cell.angle_beta   90.00
_cell.angle_gamma   90.00
#
_symmetry.space_group_name_H-M   'P 1'
#
loop_
_entity.id
_entity.type
_entity.pdbx_description
1 polymer ?
#
loop_
_entity_poly.entity_id
_entity_poly.type
_entity_poly.pdbx_seq_one_letter_code
_entity_poly.pdbx_strand_id
1 'polypeptide(L)' 'MAIINSLKIAYATAIYRHGTKTFPEIFANYVEPVKEYAAVEYDNITLDRALASGWITQEEYDATVALKEAAAIGGDGSS' A
#
# COMPACT_ATOMS: atom_id res chain seq x y z
N MET A 1 -20.92 2.18 0.31
CA MET A 1 -20.18 2.37 1.58
C MET A 1 -19.08 3.38 1.29
N ALA A 2 -19.03 4.53 1.97
CA ALA A 2 -17.99 5.53 1.71
C ALA A 2 -16.66 5.04 2.30
N ILE A 3 -15.58 5.04 1.51
CA ILE A 3 -14.22 4.80 2.01
C ILE A 3 -13.83 5.99 2.88
N ILE A 4 -13.56 5.73 4.15
CA ILE A 4 -13.14 6.76 5.10
C ILE A 4 -11.63 6.96 4.90
N ASN A 5 -11.26 8.11 4.35
CA ASN A 5 -9.88 8.40 3.99
C ASN A 5 -8.93 8.32 5.21
N SER A 6 -9.38 8.78 6.38
CA SER A 6 -8.62 8.67 7.63
C SER A 6 -8.37 7.22 8.04
N LEU A 7 -9.34 6.32 7.80
CA LEU A 7 -9.23 4.90 8.14
C LEU A 7 -8.25 4.19 7.20
N LYS A 8 -8.30 4.53 5.90
CA LYS A 8 -7.32 4.10 4.89
C LYS A 8 -5.88 4.45 5.31
N ILE A 9 -5.64 5.71 5.69
CA ILE A 9 -4.31 6.19 6.10
C ILE A 9 -3.84 5.49 7.39
N ALA A 10 -4.76 5.31 8.34
CA ALA A 10 -4.47 4.60 9.58
C ALA A 10 -4.07 3.13 9.32
N TYR A 11 -4.80 2.43 8.45
CA TYR A 11 -4.47 1.05 8.07
C TYR A 11 -3.15 0.97 7.32
N ALA A 12 -2.90 1.84 6.34
CA ALA A 12 -1.64 1.88 5.61
C ALA A 12 -0.45 2.04 6.57
N THR A 13 -0.57 2.95 7.54
CA THR A 13 0.48 3.19 8.54
C THR A 13 0.64 2.01 9.49
N ALA A 14 -0.47 1.42 9.96
CA ALA A 14 -0.43 0.26 10.85
C ALA A 14 0.22 -0.96 10.19
N ILE A 15 -0.03 -1.18 8.89
CA ILE A 15 0.50 -2.33 8.14
C ILE A 15 1.95 -2.08 7.72
N TYR A 16 2.23 -1.00 6.99
CA TYR A 16 3.54 -0.79 6.34
C TYR A 16 4.59 -0.13 7.24
N ARG A 17 4.19 0.65 8.25
CA ARG A 17 5.14 1.34 9.16
C ARG A 17 5.29 0.66 10.50
N HIS A 18 4.18 0.20 11.08
CA HIS A 18 4.18 -0.37 12.41
C HIS A 18 4.17 -1.90 12.42
N GLY A 19 3.66 -2.55 11.37
CA GLY A 19 3.41 -3.99 11.36
C GLY A 19 2.46 -4.46 12.46
N THR A 20 1.62 -3.57 12.99
CA THR A 20 0.67 -3.89 14.06
C THR A 20 -0.60 -4.55 13.53
N LYS A 21 -0.80 -4.48 12.21
CA LYS A 21 -1.90 -5.13 11.49
C LYS A 21 -1.43 -5.70 10.17
N THR A 22 -2.20 -6.64 9.66
CA THR A 22 -2.04 -7.24 8.32
C THR A 22 -3.30 -7.05 7.48
N PHE A 23 -3.17 -7.14 6.15
CA PHE A 23 -4.30 -7.03 5.23
C PHE A 23 -5.48 -8.00 5.48
N PRO A 24 -5.28 -9.29 5.84
CA PRO A 24 -6.40 -10.17 6.19
C PRO A 24 -7.16 -9.75 7.46
N GLU A 25 -6.60 -8.86 8.30
CA GLU A 25 -7.30 -8.32 9.47
C GLU A 25 -8.16 -7.09 9.18
N ILE A 26 -7.97 -6.44 8.03
CA ILE A 26 -8.77 -5.29 7.63
C ILE A 26 -9.89 -5.71 6.66
N PHE A 27 -10.85 -4.82 6.45
CA PHE A 27 -11.90 -5.07 5.47
C PHE A 27 -11.30 -5.12 4.05
N ALA A 28 -11.73 -6.11 3.25
CA ALA A 28 -11.30 -6.27 1.86
C ALA A 28 -11.50 -4.99 1.03
N ASN A 29 -12.57 -4.24 1.29
CA ASN A 29 -12.87 -2.95 0.65
C ASN A 29 -11.84 -1.84 0.96
N TYR A 30 -10.98 -2.02 1.97
CA TYR A 30 -9.88 -1.11 2.29
C TYR A 30 -8.54 -1.61 1.76
N VAL A 31 -8.42 -2.86 1.30
CA VAL A 31 -7.15 -3.43 0.83
C VAL A 31 -6.62 -2.65 -0.37
N GLU A 32 -7.45 -2.47 -1.42
CA GLU A 32 -7.09 -1.69 -2.61
C GLU A 32 -6.70 -0.24 -2.29
N PRO A 33 -7.54 0.58 -1.64
CA PRO A 33 -7.19 1.98 -1.40
C PRO A 33 -6.00 2.13 -0.44
N VAL A 34 -5.76 1.17 0.47
CA VAL A 34 -4.55 1.16 1.31
C VAL A 34 -3.30 0.93 0.46
N LYS A 35 -3.35 -0.03 -0.48
CA LYS A 35 -2.24 -0.30 -1.40
C LYS A 35 -1.97 0.88 -2.32
N GLU A 36 -3.00 1.49 -2.89
CA GLU A 36 -2.86 2.70 -3.71
C GLU A 36 -2.24 3.86 -2.94
N TYR A 37 -2.69 4.09 -1.70
CA TYR A 37 -2.11 5.12 -0.85
C TYR A 37 -0.64 4.82 -0.51
N ALA A 38 -0.32 3.58 -0.16
CA ALA A 38 1.04 3.14 0.11
C ALA A 38 1.94 3.27 -1.12
N ALA A 39 1.44 2.95 -2.32
CA ALA A 39 2.17 3.08 -3.56
C ALA A 39 2.61 4.53 -3.83
N VAL A 40 1.70 5.49 -3.61
CA VAL A 40 1.96 6.92 -3.82
C VAL A 40 2.82 7.52 -2.71
N GLU A 41 2.49 7.23 -1.46
CA GLU A 41 3.04 7.96 -0.30
C GLU A 41 4.26 7.27 0.32
N TYR A 42 4.42 5.95 0.13
CA TYR A 42 5.54 5.21 0.69
C TYR A 42 6.60 4.89 -0.36
N ASP A 43 7.85 5.06 0.04
CA ASP A 43 9.01 4.64 -0.75
C ASP A 43 9.15 3.13 -0.81
N ASN A 44 9.82 2.65 -1.86
CA ASN A 44 10.18 1.24 -2.03
C ASN A 44 10.91 0.67 -0.80
N ILE A 45 11.72 1.51 -0.12
CA ILE A 45 12.42 1.11 1.12
C ILE A 45 11.42 0.73 2.23
N THR A 46 10.29 1.43 2.33
CA THR A 46 9.26 1.14 3.34
C THR A 46 8.53 -0.16 2.99
N LEU A 47 8.20 -0.35 1.71
CA LEU A 47 7.57 -1.57 1.22
C LEU A 47 8.49 -2.79 1.42
N ASP A 48 9.78 -2.65 1.13
CA ASP A 48 10.78 -3.70 1.26
C ASP A 48 10.99 -4.09 2.73
N ARG A 49 11.05 -3.09 3.63
CA ARG A 49 11.05 -3.34 5.08
C ARG A 49 9.80 -4.09 5.55
N ALA A 50 8.63 -3.73 5.05
CA ALA A 50 7.39 -4.39 5.43
C ALA A 50 7.38 -5.85 4.97
N LEU A 51 7.88 -6.13 3.76
CA LEU A 51 8.05 -7.48 3.23
C LEU A 51 9.10 -8.27 4.03
N ALA A 52 10.27 -7.68 4.29
CA ALA A 52 11.36 -8.29 5.05
C ALA A 52 10.96 -8.57 6.51
N SER A 53 10.08 -7.75 7.08
CA SER A 53 9.52 -7.97 8.43
C SER A 53 8.39 -8.99 8.45
N GLY A 54 7.89 -9.42 7.28
CA GLY A 54 6.76 -10.33 7.13
C GLY A 54 5.40 -9.70 7.44
N TRP A 55 5.28 -8.36 7.33
CA TRP A 55 4.03 -7.63 7.56
C TRP A 55 3.08 -7.72 6.37
N ILE A 56 3.66 -7.85 5.18
CA ILE A 56 2.97 -8.03 3.91
C ILE A 56 3.55 -9.25 3.19
N THR A 57 2.76 -9.86 2.34
CA THR A 57 3.19 -10.95 1.46
C THR A 57 3.84 -10.42 0.19
N GLN A 58 4.55 -11.31 -0.52
CA GLN A 58 5.16 -10.98 -1.81
C GLN A 58 4.11 -10.49 -2.82
N GLU A 59 2.92 -11.10 -2.86
CA GLU A 59 1.83 -10.71 -3.75
C GLU A 59 1.32 -9.29 -3.46
N GLU A 60 1.30 -8.89 -2.19
CA GLU A 60 0.86 -7.56 -1.78
C GLU A 60 1.91 -6.49 -2.05
N TYR A 61 3.18 -6.84 -1.86
CA TYR A 61 4.29 -6.00 -2.27
C TYR A 61 4.25 -5.75 -3.77
N ASP A 62 4.15 -6.82 -4.58
CA ASP A 62 4.13 -6.73 -6.04
C ASP A 62 2.94 -5.91 -6.54
N ALA A 63 1.75 -6.12 -5.96
CA ALA A 63 0.58 -5.30 -6.26
C ALA A 63 0.77 -3.81 -5.94
N THR A 64 1.40 -3.48 -4.81
CA THR A 64 1.64 -2.08 -4.42
C THR A 64 2.73 -1.44 -5.29
N VAL A 65 3.78 -2.17 -5.65
CA VAL A 65 4.82 -1.68 -6.57
C VAL A 65 4.24 -1.48 -7.97
N ALA A 66 3.43 -2.40 -8.48
CA ALA A 66 2.74 -2.25 -9.75
C ALA A 66 1.83 -1.01 -9.79
N LEU A 67 1.10 -0.73 -8.69
CA LEU A 67 0.32 0.50 -8.54
C LEU A 67 1.21 1.76 -8.50
N LYS A 68 2.39 1.67 -7.89
CA LYS A 68 3.35 2.78 -7.81
C LYS A 68 3.91 3.09 -9.19
N GLU A 69 4.29 2.06 -9.94
CA GLU A 69 4.72 2.20 -11.32
C GLU A 69 3.57 2.79 -12.15
N ALA A 70 2.36 2.24 -12.06
CA ALA A 70 1.17 2.77 -12.73
C ALA A 70 0.88 4.26 -12.42
N ALA A 71 1.06 4.67 -11.17
CA ALA A 71 0.94 6.07 -10.76
C ALA A 71 2.09 6.94 -11.30
N ALA A 72 3.30 6.39 -11.42
CA ALA A 72 4.46 7.08 -11.96
C ALA A 72 4.39 7.24 -13.50
N ILE A 73 3.95 6.22 -14.24
CA ILE A 73 3.75 6.30 -15.72
C ILE A 73 2.55 7.16 -16.12
N GLY A 74 1.64 7.50 -15.20
CA GLY A 74 0.60 8.51 -15.45
C GLY A 74 1.12 9.96 -15.46
N GLY A 75 2.38 10.19 -15.10
CA GLY A 75 2.96 11.53 -14.89
C GLY A 75 3.79 12.11 -16.04
N ASP A 76 4.39 11.30 -16.90
CA ASP A 76 5.23 11.82 -17.99
C ASP A 76 5.44 10.72 -19.04
N GLY A 77 4.52 10.66 -20.00
CA GLY A 77 4.53 9.71 -21.11
C GLY A 77 4.13 10.38 -22.41
N SER A 78 4.53 11.64 -22.60
CA SER A 78 4.63 12.27 -23.92
C SER A 78 6.11 12.35 -24.27
N SER A 79 6.63 11.29 -24.89
CA SER A 79 7.84 11.36 -25.74
C SER A 79 7.42 11.19 -27.19
#